data_AF-W8F4K9-F1
#
_entry.id   AF-W8F4K9-F1
#
_cell.length_a   1.000
_cell.length_b   1.000
_cell.length_c   1.000
_cell.angle_alpha   90.00
_cell.angle_beta   90.00
_cell.angle_gamma   90.00
#
_symmetry.space_group_name_H-M   'P 1'
#
loop_
_entity.id
_entity.type
_entity.pdbx_description
1 polymer ?
#
loop_
_entity_poly.entity_id
_entity_poly.type
_entity_poly.pdbx_seq_one_letter_code
_entity_poly.pdbx_strand_id
1 'polypeptide(L)'
;MSGIKESLERLMNGQIPVSVIGGVVTAVRPDEDTCDVQPDSDDAEVFDVALLNGIYPAVGAQVLIGLVENRLVDTFLISADKVTHFRFTTEQESLLTLQRDLLDELVKLTVTTPAGPSGPPINAPALLALKARFDNLLLP
;
A
#
# COMPACT_ATOMS: atom_id res chain seq x y z
N MET A 1 44.37 -10.70 -13.39
CA MET A 1 43.74 -9.60 -12.62
C MET A 1 42.26 -9.92 -12.34
N SER A 2 41.95 -11.06 -11.70
CA SER A 2 40.55 -11.51 -11.49
C SER A 2 40.19 -11.64 -10.01
N GLY A 3 41.06 -12.22 -9.17
CA GLY A 3 40.74 -12.48 -7.76
C GLY A 3 40.65 -11.24 -6.86
N ILE A 4 41.31 -10.14 -7.20
CA ILE A 4 41.24 -8.90 -6.40
C ILE A 4 39.88 -8.23 -6.58
N LYS A 5 39.32 -8.24 -7.80
CA LYS A 5 38.00 -7.65 -8.10
C LYS A 5 36.88 -8.43 -7.39
N GLU A 6 36.95 -9.75 -7.44
CA GLU A 6 35.98 -10.66 -6.80
C GLU A 6 36.06 -10.60 -5.26
N SER A 7 37.25 -10.39 -4.69
CA SER A 7 37.43 -10.18 -3.25
C SER A 7 36.96 -8.80 -2.80
N LEU A 8 37.11 -7.77 -3.65
CA LEU A 8 36.64 -6.41 -3.39
C LEU A 8 35.11 -6.33 -3.45
N GLU A 9 34.48 -7.00 -4.41
CA GLU A 9 33.01 -7.10 -4.52
C GLU A 9 32.40 -7.82 -3.30
N ARG A 10 33.05 -8.89 -2.78
CA ARG A 10 32.63 -9.54 -1.53
C ARG A 10 32.77 -8.66 -0.29
N LEU A 11 33.85 -7.88 -0.20
CA LEU A 11 34.07 -6.93 0.90
C LEU A 11 33.09 -5.75 0.86
N MET A 12 32.76 -5.25 -0.34
CA MET A 12 31.79 -4.18 -0.52
C MET A 12 30.36 -4.66 -0.28
N ASN A 13 29.98 -5.85 -0.75
CA ASN A 13 28.66 -6.44 -0.50
C ASN A 13 28.44 -6.82 0.98
N GLY A 14 29.50 -7.02 1.75
CA GLY A 14 29.42 -7.26 3.20
C GLY A 14 29.31 -6.01 4.06
N GLN A 15 29.45 -4.80 3.49
CA GLN A 15 29.48 -3.53 4.22
C GLN A 15 28.32 -2.57 3.93
N ILE A 16 27.43 -2.87 2.98
CA ILE A 16 26.23 -2.06 2.75
C ILE A 16 25.05 -2.78 3.43
N PRO A 17 24.59 -2.31 4.61
CA PRO A 17 23.64 -3.06 5.44
C PRO A 17 22.23 -3.23 4.82
N VAL A 18 21.92 -2.47 3.76
CA VAL A 18 20.68 -2.61 2.97
C VAL A 18 21.02 -2.30 1.50
N SER A 19 20.86 -3.27 0.61
CA SER A 19 20.85 -3.02 -0.83
C SER A 19 19.42 -2.66 -1.25
N VAL A 20 19.28 -1.65 -2.09
CA VAL A 20 17.99 -1.24 -2.66
C VAL A 20 17.96 -1.70 -4.10
N ILE A 21 16.91 -2.43 -4.48
CA ILE A 21 16.71 -2.96 -5.83
C ILE A 21 15.43 -2.34 -6.41
N GLY A 22 15.50 -1.93 -7.68
CA GLY A 22 14.33 -1.53 -8.46
C GLY A 22 13.71 -2.71 -9.20
N GLY A 23 12.40 -2.67 -9.40
CA GLY A 23 11.70 -3.71 -10.15
C GLY A 23 10.23 -3.41 -10.34
N VAL A 24 9.55 -4.36 -10.99
CA VAL A 24 8.12 -4.28 -11.33
C VAL A 24 7.33 -5.30 -10.51
N VAL A 25 6.21 -4.85 -9.94
CA VAL A 25 5.31 -5.71 -9.17
C VAL A 25 4.58 -6.67 -10.10
N THR A 26 4.64 -7.96 -9.81
CA THR A 26 4.00 -9.03 -10.59
C THR A 26 2.73 -9.56 -9.93
N ALA A 27 2.69 -9.60 -8.60
CA ALA A 27 1.52 -10.00 -7.82
C ALA A 27 1.46 -9.23 -6.50
N VAL A 28 0.24 -9.06 -5.95
CA VAL A 28 0.01 -8.40 -4.66
C VAL A 28 -1.00 -9.21 -3.86
N ARG A 29 -0.69 -9.48 -2.59
CA ARG A 29 -1.51 -10.26 -1.66
C ARG A 29 -1.83 -9.42 -0.41
N PRO A 30 -2.94 -8.64 -0.44
CA PRO A 30 -3.27 -7.74 0.66
C PRO A 30 -3.58 -8.41 2.00
N ASP A 31 -4.07 -9.67 1.97
CA ASP A 31 -4.39 -10.43 3.18
C ASP A 31 -3.14 -10.96 3.89
N GLU A 32 -2.03 -11.10 3.16
CA GLU A 32 -0.74 -11.55 3.67
C GLU A 32 0.23 -10.38 3.89
N ASP A 33 -0.16 -9.16 3.51
CA ASP A 33 0.69 -7.97 3.48
C ASP A 33 2.01 -8.19 2.71
N THR A 34 1.92 -8.88 1.57
CA THR A 34 3.07 -9.18 0.69
C THR A 34 2.82 -8.84 -0.78
N CYS A 35 3.91 -8.70 -1.55
CA CYS A 35 3.88 -8.67 -3.01
C CYS A 35 5.06 -9.44 -3.61
N ASP A 36 4.94 -9.76 -4.90
CA ASP A 36 6.05 -10.30 -5.71
C ASP A 36 6.58 -9.21 -6.63
N VAL A 37 7.90 -9.22 -6.82
CA VAL A 37 8.61 -8.20 -7.61
C VAL A 37 9.62 -8.87 -8.53
N GLN A 38 9.52 -8.58 -9.82
CA GLN A 38 10.56 -8.90 -10.79
C GLN A 38 11.59 -7.76 -10.79
N PRO A 39 12.86 -8.00 -10.41
CA PRO A 39 13.91 -6.99 -10.50
C PRO A 39 14.09 -6.47 -11.92
N ASP A 40 14.55 -5.22 -12.05
CA ASP A 40 14.94 -4.63 -13.36
C ASP A 40 16.21 -5.26 -13.94
N SER A 41 16.98 -5.97 -13.11
CA SER A 41 18.10 -6.82 -13.53
C SER A 41 17.60 -8.16 -14.06
N ASP A 42 18.49 -8.92 -14.74
CA ASP A 42 18.23 -10.31 -15.16
C ASP A 42 18.20 -11.31 -13.97
N ASP A 43 17.97 -10.82 -12.75
CA ASP A 43 17.91 -11.64 -11.54
C ASP A 43 16.55 -12.36 -11.42
N ALA A 44 16.52 -13.37 -10.56
CA ALA A 44 15.30 -14.11 -10.26
C ALA A 44 14.25 -13.22 -9.57
N GLU A 45 12.98 -13.54 -9.81
CA GLU A 45 11.84 -12.92 -9.14
C GLU A 45 11.95 -13.04 -7.62
N VAL A 46 11.58 -11.97 -6.93
CA VAL A 46 11.58 -11.87 -5.47
C VAL A 46 10.16 -12.08 -4.99
N PHE A 47 9.98 -13.13 -4.18
CA PHE A 47 8.68 -13.49 -3.62
C PHE A 47 8.52 -12.95 -2.20
N ASP A 48 7.28 -12.71 -1.82
CA ASP A 48 6.88 -12.36 -0.45
C ASP A 48 7.56 -11.10 0.11
N VAL A 49 7.74 -10.09 -0.73
CA VAL A 49 8.22 -8.75 -0.33
C VAL A 49 7.20 -8.13 0.64
N ALA A 50 7.63 -7.78 1.85
CA ALA A 50 6.76 -7.28 2.90
C ALA A 50 6.26 -5.83 2.64
N LEU A 51 4.96 -5.58 2.88
CA LEU A 51 4.29 -4.29 2.71
C LEU A 51 4.15 -3.52 4.03
N LEU A 52 5.28 -3.10 4.61
CA LEU A 52 5.34 -2.61 6.00
C LEU A 52 4.62 -1.28 6.31
N ASN A 53 4.21 -0.51 5.29
CA ASN A 53 3.71 0.86 5.46
C ASN A 53 2.22 1.03 5.14
N GLY A 54 1.46 -0.07 5.04
CA GLY A 54 0.07 -0.02 4.59
C GLY A 54 -0.07 0.53 3.17
N ILE A 55 0.98 0.38 2.35
CA ILE A 55 1.00 0.80 0.95
C ILE A 55 0.89 -0.46 0.10
N TYR A 56 -0.17 -0.53 -0.71
CA TYR A 56 -0.41 -1.68 -1.59
C TYR A 56 -0.12 -1.26 -3.03
N PRO A 57 1.02 -1.65 -3.62
CA PRO A 57 1.34 -1.27 -4.98
C PRO A 57 0.31 -1.82 -5.98
N ALA A 58 0.27 -1.25 -7.17
CA ALA A 58 -0.47 -1.85 -8.27
C ALA A 58 0.37 -2.94 -8.96
N VAL A 59 -0.27 -3.97 -9.49
CA VAL A 59 0.42 -4.89 -10.42
C VAL A 59 0.90 -4.08 -11.64
N GLY A 60 2.16 -4.27 -12.02
CA GLY A 60 2.84 -3.49 -13.04
C GLY A 60 3.38 -2.13 -12.56
N ALA A 61 3.26 -1.81 -11.26
CA ALA A 61 3.89 -0.63 -10.68
C ALA A 61 5.42 -0.80 -10.60
N GLN A 62 6.12 0.31 -10.79
CA GLN A 62 7.55 0.40 -10.53
C GLN A 62 7.79 0.63 -9.05
N VAL A 63 8.66 -0.17 -8.46
CA VAL A 63 8.92 -0.18 -7.02
C VAL A 63 10.39 -0.16 -6.69
N LEU A 64 10.69 0.30 -5.48
CA LEU A 64 11.98 0.06 -4.83
C LEU A 64 11.75 -0.88 -3.65
N ILE A 65 12.56 -1.93 -3.57
CA ILE A 65 12.58 -2.89 -2.46
C ILE A 65 13.93 -2.81 -1.74
N GLY A 66 13.90 -2.90 -0.42
CA GLY A 66 15.09 -3.01 0.42
C GLY A 66 15.34 -4.45 0.81
N LEU A 67 16.60 -4.89 0.75
CA LEU A 67 17.02 -6.20 1.22
C LEU A 67 17.63 -6.06 2.61
N VAL A 68 17.15 -6.85 3.57
CA VAL A 68 17.76 -6.97 4.88
C VAL A 68 18.94 -7.93 4.78
N GLU A 69 20.12 -7.48 5.21
CA GLU A 69 21.37 -8.28 5.17
C GLU A 69 21.72 -8.81 3.76
N ASN A 70 21.25 -8.12 2.71
CA ASN A 70 21.45 -8.50 1.31
C ASN A 70 20.87 -9.89 0.95
N ARG A 71 19.79 -10.32 1.62
CA ARG A 71 19.08 -11.57 1.35
C ARG A 71 17.75 -11.29 0.66
N LEU A 72 17.47 -12.00 -0.44
CA LEU A 72 16.23 -11.86 -1.21
C LEU A 72 14.99 -12.36 -0.46
N VAL A 73 15.17 -13.19 0.55
CA VAL A 73 14.06 -13.72 1.38
C VAL A 73 13.57 -12.72 2.43
N ASP A 74 14.41 -11.76 2.80
CA ASP A 74 14.10 -10.76 3.83
C ASP A 74 14.01 -9.39 3.14
N THR A 75 12.92 -9.16 2.40
CA THR A 75 12.72 -7.94 1.60
C THR A 75 11.47 -7.18 2.00
N PHE A 76 11.51 -5.87 1.84
CA PHE A 76 10.37 -5.00 2.11
C PHE A 76 10.26 -3.87 1.10
N LEU A 77 9.03 -3.43 0.86
CA LEU A 77 8.73 -2.34 -0.05
C LEU A 77 9.17 -1.00 0.56
N ILE A 78 9.94 -0.22 -0.19
CA ILE A 78 10.35 1.14 0.18
C ILE A 78 9.44 2.17 -0.49
N SER A 79 9.18 2.01 -1.79
CA SER A 79 8.33 2.93 -2.55
C SER A 79 7.66 2.24 -3.74
N ALA A 80 6.57 2.84 -4.21
CA ALA A 80 5.86 2.45 -5.42
C ALA A 80 5.40 3.70 -6.18
N ASP A 81 5.50 3.69 -7.52
CA ASP A 81 5.02 4.79 -8.37
C ASP A 81 3.50 4.86 -8.43
N LYS A 82 2.84 3.70 -8.31
CA LYS A 82 1.39 3.52 -8.34
C LYS A 82 0.96 2.53 -7.27
N VAL A 83 -0.13 2.87 -6.61
CA VAL A 83 -0.72 2.08 -5.53
C VAL A 83 -2.19 1.85 -5.82
N THR A 84 -2.71 0.72 -5.37
CA THR A 84 -4.14 0.41 -5.43
C THR A 84 -4.85 0.91 -4.19
N HIS A 85 -4.24 0.72 -3.02
CA HIS A 85 -4.86 1.07 -1.75
C HIS A 85 -3.84 1.58 -0.74
N PHE A 86 -4.35 2.32 0.25
CA PHE A 86 -3.65 2.62 1.49
C PHE A 86 -4.39 2.01 2.68
N ARG A 87 -3.65 1.58 3.71
CA ARG A 87 -4.21 1.19 5.01
C ARG A 87 -3.69 2.17 6.05
N PHE A 88 -4.61 2.88 6.70
CA PHE A 88 -4.30 3.81 7.80
C PHE A 88 -5.04 3.35 9.04
N THR A 89 -4.34 2.59 9.87
CA THR A 89 -4.92 1.93 11.03
C THR A 89 -4.07 2.22 12.27
N THR A 90 -4.73 2.59 13.35
CA THR A 90 -4.15 2.71 14.69
C THR A 90 -4.45 1.44 15.48
N GLU A 91 -3.93 1.32 16.71
CA GLU A 91 -4.31 0.22 17.60
C GLU A 91 -5.83 0.16 17.90
N GLN A 92 -6.53 1.28 17.73
CA GLN A 92 -7.92 1.45 18.17
C GLN A 92 -8.92 1.42 17.02
N GLU A 93 -8.57 2.02 15.88
CA GLU A 93 -9.48 2.17 14.75
C GLU A 93 -8.75 2.33 13.41
N SER A 94 -9.49 2.05 12.32
CA SER A 94 -9.10 2.32 10.94
C SER A 94 -9.75 3.61 10.45
N LEU A 95 -8.98 4.43 9.72
CA LEU A 95 -9.49 5.68 9.12
C LEU A 95 -10.70 5.41 8.21
N LEU A 96 -10.71 4.26 7.51
CA LEU A 96 -11.82 3.86 6.66
C LEU A 96 -13.10 3.68 7.47
N THR A 97 -13.02 3.00 8.61
CA THR A 97 -14.16 2.78 9.51
C THR A 97 -14.69 4.11 10.04
N LEU A 98 -13.80 4.97 10.56
CA LEU A 98 -14.19 6.29 11.09
C LEU A 98 -14.88 7.17 10.05
N GLN A 99 -14.39 7.17 8.80
CA GLN A 99 -15.00 7.93 7.72
C GLN A 99 -16.36 7.36 7.30
N ARG A 100 -16.51 6.03 7.26
CA ARG A 100 -17.80 5.39 6.99
C ARG A 100 -18.84 5.75 8.04
N ASP A 101 -18.46 5.69 9.32
CA ASP A 101 -19.34 6.03 10.43
C ASP A 101 -19.76 7.50 10.39
N LEU A 102 -18.82 8.41 10.09
CA LEU A 102 -19.13 9.83 9.92
C LEU A 102 -20.13 10.06 8.78
N LEU A 103 -19.93 9.43 7.62
CA LEU A 103 -20.85 9.58 6.48
C LEU A 103 -22.22 8.99 6.79
N ASP A 104 -22.28 7.86 7.50
CA ASP A 104 -23.54 7.24 7.91
C ASP A 104 -24.30 8.12 8.90
N GLU A 105 -23.63 8.79 9.83
CA GLU A 105 -24.25 9.79 10.71
C GLU A 105 -24.74 11.02 9.94
N LEU A 106 -24.00 11.50 8.94
CA LEU A 106 -24.44 12.63 8.11
C LEU A 106 -25.70 12.30 7.29
N VAL A 107 -25.85 11.08 6.81
CA VAL A 107 -27.05 10.64 6.08
C VAL A 107 -28.29 10.62 6.98
N LYS A 108 -28.12 10.43 8.29
CA LYS A 108 -29.23 10.45 9.26
C LYS A 108 -29.72 11.87 9.58
N LEU A 109 -28.98 12.92 9.23
CA LEU A 109 -29.39 14.30 9.48
C LEU A 109 -30.70 14.63 8.76
N THR A 110 -31.73 14.98 9.52
CA THR A 110 -32.99 15.48 8.94
C THR A 110 -32.92 16.99 8.79
N VAL A 111 -33.30 17.50 7.62
CA VAL A 111 -33.36 18.94 7.35
C VAL A 111 -34.79 19.44 7.43
N THR A 112 -34.98 20.60 8.07
CA THR A 112 -36.28 21.28 8.13
C THR A 112 -36.63 21.83 6.76
N THR A 113 -37.87 21.63 6.32
CA THR A 113 -38.37 22.23 5.07
C THR A 113 -39.18 23.49 5.38
N PRO A 114 -39.23 24.49 4.49
CA PRO A 114 -40.03 25.70 4.70
C PRO A 114 -41.53 25.45 4.91
N ALA A 115 -42.04 24.31 4.42
CA ALA A 115 -43.40 23.85 4.60
C ALA A 115 -43.46 22.31 4.53
N GLY A 116 -43.47 21.64 5.69
CA GLY A 116 -43.64 20.19 5.78
C GLY A 116 -42.85 19.53 6.94
N PRO A 117 -43.08 18.24 7.20
CA PRO A 117 -42.24 17.48 8.13
C PRO A 117 -40.79 17.43 7.64
N SER A 118 -39.82 17.40 8.56
CA SER A 118 -38.41 17.24 8.21
C SER A 118 -38.21 15.96 7.40
N GLY A 119 -37.33 16.04 6.40
CA GLY A 119 -37.03 14.93 5.50
C GLY A 119 -35.56 14.52 5.54
N PRO A 120 -35.20 13.37 4.95
CA PRO A 120 -33.82 12.99 4.70
C PRO A 120 -33.10 14.07 3.88
N PRO A 121 -31.78 14.17 4.00
CA PRO A 121 -31.04 15.23 3.36
C PRO A 121 -30.91 14.92 1.86
N ILE A 122 -31.12 15.93 1.01
CA ILE A 122 -31.13 15.77 -0.46
C ILE A 122 -29.81 15.23 -1.03
N ASN A 123 -28.71 15.42 -0.30
CA ASN A 123 -27.37 14.95 -0.65
C ASN A 123 -27.09 13.50 -0.22
N ALA A 124 -28.03 12.79 0.40
CA ALA A 124 -27.82 11.41 0.83
C ALA A 124 -27.28 10.48 -0.29
N PRO A 125 -27.80 10.50 -1.54
CA PRO A 125 -27.24 9.70 -2.63
C PRO A 125 -25.77 10.04 -2.94
N ALA A 126 -25.39 11.32 -2.86
CA ALA A 126 -24.02 11.77 -3.10
C ALA A 126 -23.08 11.32 -1.97
N LEU A 127 -23.54 11.32 -0.71
CA LEU A 127 -22.78 10.82 0.44
C LEU A 127 -22.53 9.32 0.35
N LEU A 128 -23.53 8.54 -0.07
CA LEU A 128 -23.36 7.09 -0.30
C LEU A 128 -22.38 6.81 -1.46
N ALA A 129 -22.41 7.61 -2.52
CA ALA A 129 -21.43 7.49 -3.61
C ALA A 129 -20.01 7.84 -3.14
N LEU A 130 -19.84 8.82 -2.24
CA LEU A 130 -18.54 9.12 -1.63
C LEU A 130 -18.04 7.96 -0.78
N LYS A 131 -18.91 7.30 0.00
CA LYS A 131 -18.57 6.12 0.79
C LYS A 131 -17.94 5.02 -0.09
N ALA A 132 -18.58 4.68 -1.20
CA ALA A 132 -18.06 3.69 -2.15
C ALA A 132 -16.71 4.11 -2.78
N ARG A 133 -16.45 5.41 -2.96
CA ARG A 133 -15.15 5.88 -3.46
C ARG A 133 -14.04 5.74 -2.43
N PHE A 134 -14.33 5.92 -1.14
CA PHE A 134 -13.35 5.69 -0.08
C PHE A 134 -13.01 4.21 0.06
N ASP A 135 -13.99 3.32 -0.13
CA ASP A 135 -13.79 1.87 -0.13
C ASP A 135 -12.81 1.40 -1.21
N ASN A 136 -12.71 2.13 -2.33
CA ASN A 136 -11.77 1.84 -3.41
C ASN A 136 -10.37 2.44 -3.19
N LEU A 137 -10.19 3.28 -2.16
CA LEU A 137 -8.92 3.96 -1.88
C LEU A 137 -8.24 3.39 -0.63
N LEU A 138 -9.03 3.02 0.37
CA LEU A 138 -8.56 2.62 1.68
C LEU A 138 -8.93 1.18 1.99
N LEU A 139 -8.02 0.46 2.63
CA LEU A 139 -8.28 -0.84 3.26
C LEU A 139 -8.51 -0.68 4.76
N PRO A 140 -9.32 -1.56 5.37
CA PRO A 140 -9.51 -1.58 6.82
C PRO A 140 -8.20 -1.88 7.56
#